data_AF-A0A4Y9J8S5-F1
#
_entry.id   AF-A0A4Y9J8S5-F1
#
_cell.length_a   1.000
_cell.length_b   1.000
_cell.length_c   1.000
_cell.angle_alpha   90.00
_cell.angle_beta   90.00
_cell.angle_gamma   90.00
#
_symmetry.space_group_name_H-M   'P 1'
#
loop_
_entity.id
_entity.type
_entity.pdbx_description
1 polymer ?
#
loop_
_entity_poly.entity_id
_entity_poly.type
_entity_poly.pdbx_seq_one_letter_code
_entity_poly.pdbx_strand_id
1 'polypeptide(L)'
;MPQKILSQKDYKRMKQEVVEESVYGVGFFDGIFSHLPDYSLVDAVRVISEEGFISRGTDDGTIRNMLVTEAIKAMNYQDFKDVAPYLFSYPREQREADRLVRPIEISREYFEELQQKADELFNLKQDIKQLNQTIDQKIAELETDRVQNGDRVIGLDMEQEELLLLRAPENAYIDDWEVSRDNLLIDYRSDLTSHQQVVDYLVAHYFDIAVLAYEYVLDHDLYRGCADVDRYAIDELDPIDVPNFSTQREFYEYARQFDSFNEQYGTYDRYIMARYQFIYEYSLLEYQHYANEFMNDKLEAINTILSMQDKELIWHEVVGYSQGEHWELAYLRDIEQETREEVLDYLEHEVGAYYRGSLTELAVIKFENIDMEKGFNGTQEHVCHIDQEELFFVNPLEKAIERYPDLAVFQAVEDSQVKLEKSIQQEAPDQHRSL
;
A
#
# COMPACT_ATOMS: atom_id res chain seq x y z
N MET A 1 46.18 47.86 -35.64
CA MET A 1 46.81 47.00 -36.66
C MET A 1 45.90 46.97 -37.89
N PRO A 2 46.43 46.91 -39.13
CA PRO A 2 45.59 46.91 -40.33
C PRO A 2 44.67 45.68 -40.34
N GLN A 3 43.37 45.91 -40.53
CA GLN A 3 42.35 44.85 -40.63
C GLN A 3 42.69 43.91 -41.78
N LYS A 4 43.02 42.65 -41.46
CA LYS A 4 43.14 41.60 -42.48
C LYS A 4 41.72 41.20 -42.88
N ILE A 5 41.23 41.69 -44.02
CA ILE A 5 39.94 41.23 -44.57
C ILE A 5 40.15 39.81 -45.09
N LEU A 6 39.35 38.84 -44.64
CA LEU A 6 39.41 37.46 -45.16
C LEU A 6 39.11 37.46 -46.66
N SER A 7 39.98 36.82 -47.43
CA SER A 7 39.74 36.62 -48.86
C SER A 7 38.81 35.44 -49.10
N GLN A 8 38.18 35.37 -50.27
CA GLN A 8 37.39 34.19 -50.67
C GLN A 8 38.20 32.88 -50.63
N LYS A 9 39.52 32.97 -50.84
CA LYS A 9 40.42 31.82 -50.73
C LYS A 9 40.55 31.33 -49.30
N ASP A 10 40.49 32.21 -48.31
CA ASP A 10 40.60 31.85 -46.89
C ASP A 10 39.33 31.13 -46.39
N TYR A 11 38.14 31.63 -46.74
CA TYR A 11 36.87 30.96 -46.43
C TYR A 11 36.76 29.58 -47.10
N LYS A 12 37.19 29.45 -48.35
CA LYS A 12 37.22 28.15 -49.03
C LYS A 12 38.17 27.16 -48.35
N ARG A 13 39.34 27.65 -47.89
CA ARG A 13 40.28 26.82 -47.12
C ARG A 13 39.68 26.37 -45.80
N MET A 14 39.06 27.27 -45.03
CA MET A 14 38.40 26.90 -43.77
C MET A 14 37.26 25.90 -43.97
N LYS A 15 36.44 26.09 -45.01
CA LYS A 15 35.40 25.12 -45.35
C LYS A 15 36.00 23.74 -45.68
N GLN A 16 37.10 23.72 -46.43
CA GLN A 16 37.81 22.50 -46.78
C GLN A 16 38.45 21.82 -45.56
N GLU A 17 39.04 22.58 -44.64
CA GLU A 17 39.56 22.07 -43.35
C GLU A 17 38.46 21.36 -42.55
N VAL A 18 37.26 21.95 -42.46
CA VAL A 18 36.10 21.30 -41.81
C VAL A 18 35.69 20.00 -42.50
N VAL A 19 35.75 19.96 -43.83
CA VAL A 19 35.43 18.75 -44.61
C VAL A 19 36.49 17.65 -44.42
N GLU A 20 37.77 18.03 -44.29
CA GLU A 20 38.90 17.11 -44.17
C GLU A 20 39.11 16.57 -42.75
N GLU A 21 38.84 17.36 -41.71
CA GLU A 21 39.03 16.96 -40.30
C GLU A 21 37.93 16.02 -39.78
N SER A 22 36.77 15.95 -40.47
CA SER A 22 35.65 15.04 -40.19
C SER A 22 35.07 15.13 -38.75
N VAL A 23 34.14 14.23 -38.43
CA VAL A 23 33.30 14.11 -37.21
C VAL A 23 34.02 14.32 -35.87
N TYR A 24 35.34 14.21 -35.81
CA TYR A 24 36.12 14.26 -34.57
C TYR A 24 36.99 15.51 -34.40
N GLY A 25 37.13 16.37 -35.42
CA GLY A 25 38.12 17.45 -35.42
C GLY A 25 37.57 18.88 -35.38
N VAL A 26 36.28 19.09 -35.68
CA VAL A 26 35.75 20.45 -35.89
C VAL A 26 35.36 21.11 -34.56
N GLY A 27 36.22 21.97 -34.02
CA GLY A 27 35.89 22.80 -32.85
C GLY A 27 34.99 23.99 -33.21
N PHE A 28 33.86 24.15 -32.52
CA PHE A 28 32.92 25.27 -32.67
C PHE A 28 32.34 25.75 -31.34
N PHE A 29 31.75 26.95 -31.34
CA PHE A 29 31.05 27.51 -30.19
C PHE A 29 29.58 27.06 -30.14
N ASP A 30 29.00 26.97 -28.93
CA ASP A 30 27.63 26.47 -28.68
C ASP A 30 26.53 27.18 -29.51
N GLY A 31 26.75 28.43 -29.91
CA GLY A 31 25.81 29.20 -30.74
C GLY A 31 25.75 28.82 -32.22
N ILE A 32 26.61 27.92 -32.72
CA ILE A 32 26.71 27.63 -34.16
C ILE A 32 25.39 27.13 -34.77
N PHE A 33 24.63 26.31 -34.03
CA PHE A 33 23.40 25.69 -34.53
C PHE A 33 22.31 26.71 -34.88
N SER A 34 22.26 27.84 -34.18
CA SER A 34 21.31 28.93 -34.47
C SER A 34 21.60 29.66 -35.78
N HIS A 35 22.78 29.43 -36.37
CA HIS A 35 23.21 30.04 -37.62
C HIS A 35 23.33 29.06 -38.78
N LEU A 36 23.10 27.76 -38.54
CA LEU A 36 23.05 26.76 -39.60
C LEU A 36 21.73 26.90 -40.38
N PRO A 37 21.77 27.03 -41.71
CA PRO A 37 20.56 27.07 -42.52
C PRO A 37 19.78 25.75 -42.44
N ASP A 38 18.44 25.84 -42.37
CA ASP A 38 17.54 24.68 -42.29
C ASP A 38 17.82 23.62 -43.37
N TYR A 39 18.06 24.05 -44.62
CA TYR A 39 18.32 23.12 -45.73
C TYR A 39 19.59 22.29 -45.51
N SER A 40 20.63 22.91 -44.91
CA SER A 40 21.91 22.25 -44.67
C SER A 40 21.82 21.23 -43.54
N LEU A 41 20.99 21.52 -42.52
CA LEU A 41 20.67 20.59 -41.44
C LEU A 41 19.86 19.39 -41.94
N VAL A 42 18.88 19.62 -42.80
CA VAL A 42 18.06 18.56 -43.39
C VAL A 42 18.92 17.62 -44.25
N ASP A 43 19.83 18.17 -45.06
CA ASP A 43 20.75 17.37 -45.86
C ASP A 43 21.77 16.63 -44.98
N ALA A 44 22.26 17.25 -43.91
CA ALA A 44 23.14 16.60 -42.93
C ALA A 44 22.48 15.37 -42.28
N VAL A 45 21.23 15.52 -41.82
CA VAL A 45 20.46 14.41 -41.24
C VAL A 45 20.26 13.27 -42.25
N ARG A 46 20.02 13.60 -43.53
CA ARG A 46 19.88 12.58 -44.59
C ARG A 46 21.18 11.78 -44.76
N VAL A 47 22.32 12.45 -44.87
CA VAL A 47 23.63 11.80 -45.02
C VAL A 47 23.95 10.93 -43.80
N ILE A 48 23.80 11.46 -42.59
CA ILE A 48 24.10 10.74 -41.36
C ILE A 48 23.19 9.50 -41.20
N SER A 49 21.92 9.60 -41.60
CA SER A 49 20.97 8.49 -41.58
C SER A 49 21.30 7.41 -42.61
N GLU A 50 21.82 7.77 -43.78
CA GLU A 50 22.21 6.82 -44.83
C GLU A 50 23.52 6.09 -44.49
N GLU A 51 24.45 6.78 -43.81
CA GLU A 51 25.74 6.23 -43.42
C GLU A 51 25.69 5.41 -42.10
N GLY A 52 24.60 5.50 -41.32
CA GLY A 52 24.35 4.64 -40.16
C GLY A 52 25.20 4.92 -38.91
N PHE A 53 25.72 6.15 -38.77
CA PHE A 53 26.72 6.49 -37.75
C PHE A 53 26.18 6.72 -36.32
N ILE A 54 24.87 6.84 -36.12
CA ILE A 54 24.29 7.14 -34.79
C ILE A 54 23.62 5.90 -34.18
N SER A 55 23.99 5.58 -32.94
CA SER A 55 23.36 4.56 -32.11
C SER A 55 22.96 5.16 -30.74
N ARG A 56 22.20 4.43 -29.93
CA ARG A 56 21.82 4.87 -28.57
C ARG A 56 23.01 5.10 -27.62
N GLY A 57 24.20 4.60 -27.96
CA GLY A 57 25.42 4.79 -27.17
C GLY A 57 26.36 5.89 -27.69
N THR A 58 25.99 6.60 -28.76
CA THR A 58 26.80 7.70 -29.30
C THR A 58 26.60 8.93 -28.42
N ASP A 59 27.68 9.56 -27.95
CA ASP A 59 27.59 10.75 -27.11
C ASP A 59 27.08 11.97 -27.88
N ASP A 60 26.38 12.86 -27.17
CA ASP A 60 25.78 14.07 -27.73
C ASP A 60 26.80 14.99 -28.41
N GLY A 61 28.05 15.03 -27.93
CA GLY A 61 29.12 15.83 -28.51
C GLY A 61 29.51 15.33 -29.90
N THR A 62 29.66 14.01 -30.05
CA THR A 62 29.92 13.36 -31.32
C THR A 62 28.76 13.54 -32.30
N ILE A 63 27.50 13.42 -31.84
CA ILE A 63 26.31 13.70 -32.67
C ILE A 63 26.30 15.16 -33.17
N ARG A 64 26.58 16.12 -32.27
CA ARG A 64 26.65 17.54 -32.62
C ARG A 64 27.76 17.83 -33.63
N ASN A 65 28.94 17.24 -33.47
CA ASN A 65 30.04 17.39 -34.43
C ASN A 65 29.69 16.80 -35.81
N MET A 66 29.03 15.64 -35.87
CA MET A 66 28.54 15.09 -37.14
C MET A 66 27.60 16.07 -37.83
N LEU A 67 26.59 16.58 -37.12
CA LEU A 67 25.60 17.48 -37.66
C LEU A 67 26.22 18.77 -38.20
N VAL A 68 27.12 19.41 -37.44
CA VAL A 68 27.80 20.64 -37.87
C VAL A 68 28.69 20.38 -39.09
N THR A 69 29.44 19.28 -39.08
CA THR A 69 30.35 18.93 -40.18
C THR A 69 29.59 18.68 -41.48
N GLU A 70 28.53 17.86 -41.43
CA GLU A 70 27.72 17.55 -42.60
C GLU A 70 26.89 18.76 -43.07
N ALA A 71 26.39 19.59 -42.15
CA ALA A 71 25.71 20.82 -42.51
C ALA A 71 26.67 21.80 -43.22
N ILE A 72 27.91 21.93 -42.74
CA ILE A 72 28.93 22.75 -43.40
C ILE A 72 29.29 22.20 -44.78
N LYS A 73 29.34 20.88 -44.98
CA LYS A 73 29.52 20.30 -46.32
C LYS A 73 28.40 20.72 -47.27
N ALA A 74 27.15 20.60 -46.82
CA ALA A 74 25.94 20.86 -47.62
C ALA A 74 25.66 22.34 -47.90
N MET A 75 26.09 23.26 -47.02
CA MET A 75 25.78 24.70 -47.18
C MET A 75 26.55 25.38 -48.31
N ASN A 76 25.97 26.42 -48.90
CA ASN A 76 26.64 27.23 -49.93
C ASN A 76 27.70 28.18 -49.33
N TYR A 77 28.48 28.83 -50.21
CA TYR A 77 29.59 29.70 -49.80
C TYR A 77 29.15 30.96 -49.03
N GLN A 78 27.99 31.53 -49.32
CA GLN A 78 27.55 32.74 -48.64
C GLN A 78 27.07 32.42 -47.23
N ASP A 79 26.30 31.35 -47.07
CA ASP A 79 25.83 30.92 -45.76
C ASP A 79 27.00 30.45 -44.87
N PHE A 80 28.03 29.84 -45.48
CA PHE A 80 29.25 29.50 -44.74
C PHE A 80 29.96 30.72 -44.15
N LYS A 81 29.87 31.91 -44.76
CA LYS A 81 30.49 33.12 -44.17
C LYS A 81 29.79 33.54 -42.89
N ASP A 82 28.49 33.31 -42.78
CA ASP A 82 27.71 33.68 -41.60
C ASP A 82 27.95 32.68 -40.46
N VAL A 83 28.28 31.43 -40.81
CA VAL A 83 28.60 30.34 -39.86
C VAL A 83 30.08 30.35 -39.44
N ALA A 84 31.00 30.75 -40.34
CA ALA A 84 32.44 30.69 -40.10
C ALA A 84 32.92 31.36 -38.80
N PRO A 85 32.38 32.51 -38.34
CA PRO A 85 32.77 33.13 -37.07
C PRO A 85 32.63 32.23 -35.84
N TYR A 86 31.77 31.21 -35.92
CA TYR A 86 31.50 30.25 -34.85
C TYR A 86 32.47 29.06 -34.84
N LEU A 87 33.35 28.94 -35.83
CA LEU A 87 34.39 27.92 -35.89
C LEU A 87 35.65 28.37 -35.14
N PHE A 88 36.31 27.46 -34.45
CA PHE A 88 37.56 27.75 -33.74
C PHE A 88 38.71 28.11 -34.69
N SER A 89 38.66 27.59 -35.93
CA SER A 89 39.60 27.92 -37.01
C SER A 89 39.46 29.36 -37.53
N TYR A 90 38.37 30.07 -37.21
CA TYR A 90 38.18 31.45 -37.63
C TYR A 90 39.14 32.40 -36.89
N PRO A 91 39.84 33.31 -37.58
CA PRO A 91 40.87 34.13 -36.96
C PRO A 91 40.37 34.93 -35.75
N ARG A 92 41.06 34.77 -34.61
CA ARG A 92 40.70 35.42 -33.33
C ARG A 92 40.58 36.94 -33.46
N GLU A 93 41.50 37.56 -34.20
CA GLU A 93 41.53 39.00 -34.48
C GLU A 93 40.27 39.51 -35.19
N GLN A 94 39.57 38.64 -35.92
CA GLN A 94 38.32 38.98 -36.61
C GLN A 94 37.09 38.71 -35.73
N ARG A 95 37.13 37.66 -34.88
CA ARG A 95 36.09 37.44 -33.86
C ARG A 95 35.99 38.60 -32.87
N GLU A 96 37.13 39.15 -32.48
CA GLU A 96 37.20 40.30 -31.57
C GLU A 96 36.64 41.58 -32.21
N ALA A 97 36.69 41.70 -33.55
CA ALA A 97 36.08 42.80 -34.30
C ALA A 97 34.56 42.64 -34.49
N ASP A 98 34.08 41.40 -34.69
CA ASP A 98 32.66 41.07 -34.89
C ASP A 98 31.84 40.96 -33.57
N ARG A 99 32.45 41.21 -32.41
CA ARG A 99 31.82 41.28 -31.06
C ARG A 99 30.70 40.23 -30.83
N LEU A 100 31.01 38.94 -31.00
CA LEU A 100 30.11 37.85 -30.59
C LEU A 100 30.27 37.44 -29.11
N VAL A 101 31.37 37.82 -28.46
CA VAL A 101 31.58 37.58 -27.02
C VAL A 101 32.24 38.82 -26.42
N ARG A 102 31.56 39.49 -25.50
CA ARG A 102 32.21 40.48 -24.63
C ARG A 102 32.86 39.70 -23.48
N PRO A 103 34.15 39.93 -23.16
CA PRO A 103 34.68 39.46 -21.88
C PRO A 103 33.83 40.06 -20.77
N ILE A 104 33.31 39.24 -19.87
CA ILE A 104 32.73 39.74 -18.63
C ILE A 104 33.87 40.48 -17.90
N GLU A 105 33.66 41.75 -17.55
CA GLU A 105 34.58 42.44 -16.66
C GLU A 105 34.44 41.83 -15.28
N ILE A 106 35.30 40.85 -14.97
CA ILE A 106 35.36 40.22 -13.68
C ILE A 106 35.91 41.25 -12.69
N SER A 107 35.03 41.93 -11.96
CA SER A 107 35.45 42.63 -10.74
C SER A 107 35.91 41.58 -9.73
N ARG A 108 36.86 41.94 -8.86
CA ARG A 108 37.33 41.03 -7.81
C ARG A 108 36.18 40.56 -6.90
N GLU A 109 35.24 41.46 -6.61
CA GLU A 109 34.03 41.14 -5.84
C GLU A 109 33.15 40.10 -6.56
N TYR A 110 32.93 40.23 -7.87
CA TYR A 110 32.14 39.26 -8.65
C TYR A 110 32.83 37.90 -8.77
N PHE A 111 34.17 37.87 -8.84
CA PHE A 111 34.94 36.63 -8.80
C PHE A 111 34.82 35.92 -7.45
N GLU A 112 34.98 36.67 -6.36
CA GLU A 112 34.86 36.15 -5.00
C GLU A 112 33.43 35.66 -4.72
N GLU A 113 32.40 36.35 -5.22
CA GLU A 113 31.00 35.91 -5.16
C GLU A 113 30.75 34.60 -5.93
N LEU A 114 31.29 34.48 -7.15
CA LEU A 114 31.18 33.24 -7.94
C LEU A 114 31.91 32.08 -7.27
N GLN A 115 33.07 32.33 -6.68
CA GLN A 115 33.84 31.31 -5.97
C GLN A 115 33.10 30.84 -4.71
N GLN A 116 32.57 31.77 -3.90
CA GLN A 116 31.77 31.43 -2.73
C GLN A 116 30.55 30.59 -3.10
N LYS A 117 29.80 30.99 -4.13
CA LYS A 117 28.63 30.22 -4.59
C LYS A 117 29.01 28.84 -5.12
N ALA A 118 30.14 28.71 -5.80
CA ALA A 118 30.62 27.42 -6.29
C ALA A 118 31.05 26.49 -5.14
N ASP A 119 31.73 27.03 -4.14
CA ASP A 119 32.14 26.31 -2.94
C ASP A 119 30.92 25.89 -2.10
N GLU A 120 29.92 26.77 -1.95
CA GLU A 120 28.63 26.48 -1.31
C GLU A 120 27.89 25.33 -2.01
N LEU A 121 27.74 25.40 -3.34
CA LEU A 121 27.11 24.34 -4.14
C LEU A 121 27.87 23.00 -4.06
N PHE A 122 29.21 23.06 -4.03
CA PHE A 122 30.03 21.87 -3.89
C PHE A 122 29.86 21.23 -2.51
N ASN A 123 29.88 22.03 -1.44
CA ASN A 123 29.68 21.55 -0.07
C ASN A 123 28.27 20.97 0.09
N LEU A 124 27.23 21.65 -0.40
CA LEU A 124 25.85 21.15 -0.37
C LEU A 124 25.70 19.79 -1.07
N LYS A 125 26.35 19.61 -2.23
CA LYS A 125 26.38 18.31 -2.93
C LYS A 125 27.09 17.22 -2.14
N GLN A 126 28.17 17.55 -1.43
CA GLN A 126 28.86 16.59 -0.57
C GLN A 126 28.00 16.23 0.65
N ASP A 127 27.38 17.21 1.30
CA ASP A 127 26.53 17.02 2.48
C ASP A 127 25.32 16.14 2.16
N ILE A 128 24.63 16.38 1.03
CA ILE A 128 23.51 15.53 0.59
C ILE A 128 23.96 14.13 0.22
N LYS A 129 25.12 13.98 -0.42
CA LYS A 129 25.66 12.65 -0.73
C LYS A 129 25.98 11.88 0.56
N GLN A 130 26.52 12.54 1.57
CA GLN A 130 26.77 11.95 2.88
C GLN A 130 25.46 11.61 3.59
N LEU A 131 24.45 12.46 3.49
CA LEU A 131 23.13 12.23 4.06
C LEU A 131 22.44 11.02 3.40
N ASN A 132 22.43 10.92 2.08
CA ASN A 132 21.91 9.75 1.34
C ASN A 132 22.65 8.48 1.75
N GLN A 133 23.99 8.53 1.82
CA GLN A 133 24.78 7.38 2.30
C GLN A 133 24.42 6.97 3.73
N THR A 134 24.11 7.95 4.59
CA THR A 134 23.69 7.68 5.97
C THR A 134 22.30 7.06 6.02
N ILE A 135 21.37 7.53 5.19
CA ILE A 135 20.02 6.95 5.08
C ILE A 135 20.08 5.53 4.54
N ASP A 136 20.82 5.29 3.44
CA ASP A 136 21.01 3.95 2.87
C ASP A 136 21.59 2.96 3.89
N GLN A 137 22.53 3.44 4.71
CA GLN A 137 23.13 2.66 5.78
C GLN A 137 22.12 2.33 6.90
N LYS A 138 21.27 3.29 7.30
CA LYS A 138 20.21 3.05 8.29
C LYS A 138 19.13 2.10 7.78
N ILE A 139 18.76 2.20 6.50
CA ILE A 139 17.87 1.24 5.84
C ILE A 139 18.49 -0.15 5.88
N ALA A 140 19.74 -0.28 5.45
CA ALA A 140 20.45 -1.56 5.45
C ALA A 140 20.51 -2.18 6.86
N GLU A 141 20.74 -1.38 7.91
CA GLU A 141 20.75 -1.89 9.29
C GLU A 141 19.42 -2.53 9.70
N LEU A 142 18.29 -1.98 9.25
CA LEU A 142 16.96 -2.52 9.55
C LEU A 142 16.58 -3.73 8.70
N GLU A 143 16.99 -3.76 7.44
CA GLU A 143 16.68 -4.86 6.51
C GLU A 143 17.67 -6.03 6.61
N THR A 144 18.85 -5.81 7.20
CA THR A 144 19.92 -6.79 7.31
C THR A 144 20.54 -6.80 8.71
N ASP A 145 19.85 -7.39 9.68
CA ASP A 145 20.45 -7.76 10.98
C ASP A 145 21.46 -8.92 10.78
N ARG A 146 22.58 -8.62 10.08
CA ARG A 146 23.66 -9.49 9.59
C ARG A 146 23.34 -10.39 8.38
N VAL A 147 22.07 -10.70 8.14
CA VAL A 147 21.49 -11.35 6.94
C VAL A 147 20.13 -10.69 6.67
N GLN A 148 19.61 -10.74 5.44
CA GLN A 148 18.25 -10.26 5.15
C GLN A 148 17.25 -10.90 6.13
N ASN A 149 16.62 -10.07 6.95
CA ASN A 149 15.64 -10.51 7.96
C ASN A 149 14.20 -10.52 7.41
N GLY A 150 14.00 -10.02 6.19
CA GLY A 150 12.69 -9.94 5.53
C GLY A 150 11.95 -8.64 5.80
N ASP A 151 12.42 -7.81 6.73
CA ASP A 151 11.88 -6.48 6.97
C ASP A 151 12.30 -5.54 5.82
N ARG A 152 11.46 -4.55 5.52
CA ARG A 152 11.64 -3.64 4.40
C ARG A 152 11.26 -2.22 4.77
N VAL A 153 12.11 -1.25 4.47
CA VAL A 153 11.74 0.16 4.59
C VAL A 153 10.92 0.54 3.36
N ILE A 154 9.65 0.89 3.57
CA ILE A 154 8.71 1.17 2.48
C ILE A 154 8.44 2.67 2.32
N GLY A 155 8.82 3.51 3.29
CA GLY A 155 8.63 4.95 3.19
C GLY A 155 9.56 5.77 4.10
N LEU A 156 9.77 7.03 3.73
CA LEU A 156 10.57 8.02 4.46
C LEU A 156 9.77 9.31 4.67
N ASP A 157 9.87 9.87 5.88
CA ASP A 157 9.49 11.25 6.19
C ASP A 157 10.77 12.03 6.54
N MET A 158 11.20 12.88 5.61
CA MET A 158 12.41 13.69 5.75
C MET A 158 12.21 14.94 6.60
N GLU A 159 10.96 15.37 6.85
CA GLU A 159 10.69 16.53 7.72
C GLU A 159 10.77 16.15 9.19
N GLN A 160 10.31 14.94 9.52
CA GLN A 160 10.33 14.40 10.88
C GLN A 160 11.51 13.47 11.16
N GLU A 161 12.32 13.15 10.14
CA GLU A 161 13.44 12.20 10.21
C GLU A 161 12.97 10.81 10.67
N GLU A 162 11.93 10.30 10.02
CA GLU A 162 11.29 9.03 10.33
C GLU A 162 11.29 8.09 9.12
N LEU A 163 11.26 6.79 9.40
CA LEU A 163 11.08 5.74 8.41
C LEU A 163 9.91 4.84 8.77
N LEU A 164 9.26 4.32 7.73
CA LEU A 164 8.19 3.34 7.83
C LEU A 164 8.75 1.96 7.48
N LEU A 165 8.89 1.12 8.49
CA LEU A 165 9.38 -0.25 8.39
C LEU A 165 8.19 -1.21 8.29
N LEU A 166 8.13 -1.98 7.20
CA LEU A 166 7.26 -3.14 7.08
C LEU A 166 8.03 -4.37 7.57
N ARG A 167 7.54 -5.02 8.61
CA ARG A 167 8.16 -6.25 9.13
C ARG A 167 7.78 -7.46 8.30
N ALA A 168 8.65 -8.47 8.28
CA ALA A 168 8.21 -9.81 7.89
C ALA A 168 7.28 -10.38 8.97
N PRO A 169 6.25 -11.17 8.62
CA PRO A 169 5.37 -11.77 9.63
C PRO A 169 6.12 -12.62 10.66
N GLU A 170 7.24 -13.22 10.25
CA GLU A 170 8.12 -14.01 11.12
C GLU A 170 8.79 -13.18 12.23
N ASN A 171 8.91 -11.86 12.03
CA ASN A 171 9.53 -10.91 12.94
C ASN A 171 8.50 -10.03 13.68
N ALA A 172 7.23 -10.05 13.24
CA ALA A 172 6.14 -9.37 13.91
C ALA A 172 5.76 -10.15 15.18
N TYR A 173 5.70 -9.46 16.31
CA TYR A 173 5.36 -10.04 17.61
C TYR A 173 3.99 -9.50 18.01
N ILE A 174 2.95 -10.08 17.43
CA ILE A 174 1.56 -9.67 17.66
C ILE A 174 0.94 -10.60 18.70
N ASP A 175 0.60 -10.06 19.86
CA ASP A 175 -0.11 -10.81 20.89
C ASP A 175 -1.61 -10.94 20.53
N ASP A 176 -2.23 -12.01 21.03
CA ASP A 176 -3.63 -12.36 20.74
C ASP A 176 -4.63 -11.29 21.17
N TRP A 177 -4.36 -10.62 22.30
CA TRP A 177 -5.19 -9.52 22.80
C TRP A 177 -5.15 -8.28 21.90
N GLU A 178 -4.16 -8.14 21.02
CA GLU A 178 -4.05 -7.00 20.12
C GLU A 178 -4.98 -7.14 18.90
N VAL A 179 -5.31 -8.38 18.55
CA VAL A 179 -6.21 -8.70 17.44
C VAL A 179 -7.64 -8.91 17.93
N SER A 180 -7.82 -9.31 19.19
CA SER A 180 -9.15 -9.57 19.77
C SER A 180 -9.92 -8.27 20.07
N ARG A 181 -11.19 -8.22 19.65
CA ARG A 181 -12.16 -7.18 20.01
C ARG A 181 -13.28 -7.78 20.87
N ASP A 182 -13.90 -6.99 21.74
CA ASP A 182 -14.95 -7.43 22.67
C ASP A 182 -16.13 -8.18 21.99
N ASN A 183 -16.44 -7.82 20.74
CA ASN A 183 -17.55 -8.40 19.97
C ASN A 183 -17.16 -9.63 19.12
N LEU A 184 -15.87 -10.01 19.10
CA LEU A 184 -15.41 -11.25 18.47
C LEU A 184 -15.84 -12.44 19.34
N LEU A 185 -16.64 -13.34 18.78
CA LEU A 185 -17.21 -14.46 19.52
C LEU A 185 -16.36 -15.72 19.49
N ILE A 186 -15.29 -15.72 18.70
CA ILE A 186 -14.46 -16.91 18.44
C ILE A 186 -13.09 -16.76 19.08
N ASP A 187 -12.76 -17.69 19.97
CA ASP A 187 -11.42 -17.93 20.47
C ASP A 187 -10.91 -19.26 19.91
N TYR A 188 -9.86 -19.21 19.09
CA TYR A 188 -9.25 -20.41 18.49
C TYR A 188 -8.60 -21.35 19.51
N ARG A 189 -8.34 -20.87 20.73
CA ARG A 189 -7.75 -21.66 21.82
C ARG A 189 -8.81 -22.45 22.59
N SER A 190 -10.09 -22.16 22.34
CA SER A 190 -11.20 -22.89 22.92
C SER A 190 -11.26 -24.32 22.39
N ASP A 191 -11.62 -25.26 23.26
CA ASP A 191 -11.90 -26.65 22.85
C ASP A 191 -13.27 -26.78 22.15
N LEU A 192 -14.09 -25.72 22.15
CA LEU A 192 -15.39 -25.67 21.49
C LEU A 192 -15.25 -25.27 20.01
N THR A 193 -16.09 -25.85 19.15
CA THR A 193 -16.18 -25.41 17.75
C THR A 193 -16.70 -23.98 17.65
N SER A 194 -16.42 -23.28 16.54
CA SER A 194 -16.91 -21.90 16.33
C SER A 194 -18.42 -21.79 16.51
N HIS A 195 -19.15 -22.77 15.98
CA HIS A 195 -20.59 -22.89 16.13
C HIS A 195 -21.03 -23.00 17.60
N GLN A 196 -20.36 -23.84 18.39
CA GLN A 196 -20.67 -24.01 19.81
C GLN A 196 -20.39 -22.73 20.60
N GLN A 197 -19.27 -22.06 20.35
CA GLN A 197 -18.92 -20.80 21.02
C GLN A 197 -20.00 -19.72 20.77
N VAL A 198 -20.44 -19.58 19.52
CA VAL A 198 -21.48 -18.62 19.16
C VAL A 198 -22.81 -18.97 19.80
N VAL A 199 -23.26 -20.22 19.71
CA VAL A 199 -24.54 -20.62 20.29
C VAL A 199 -24.52 -20.48 21.81
N ASP A 200 -23.43 -20.85 22.48
CA ASP A 200 -23.26 -20.65 23.92
C ASP A 200 -23.40 -19.17 24.30
N TYR A 201 -22.69 -18.30 23.59
CA TYR A 201 -22.78 -16.87 23.83
C TYR A 201 -24.21 -16.36 23.62
N LEU A 202 -24.85 -16.73 22.51
CA LEU A 202 -26.19 -16.24 22.18
C LEU A 202 -27.25 -16.74 23.16
N VAL A 203 -27.23 -18.03 23.51
CA VAL A 203 -28.16 -18.63 24.49
C VAL A 203 -27.99 -18.00 25.87
N ALA A 204 -26.76 -17.68 26.27
CA ALA A 204 -26.49 -17.05 27.57
C ALA A 204 -26.98 -15.60 27.66
N HIS A 205 -26.96 -14.85 26.56
CA HIS A 205 -27.22 -13.41 26.56
C HIS A 205 -28.59 -13.01 25.99
N TYR A 206 -29.21 -13.86 25.16
CA TYR A 206 -30.46 -13.53 24.45
C TYR A 206 -31.53 -14.59 24.71
N PHE A 207 -32.49 -14.25 25.58
CA PHE A 207 -33.57 -15.15 26.00
C PHE A 207 -34.36 -15.73 24.83
N ASP A 208 -34.73 -14.90 23.84
CA ASP A 208 -35.51 -15.38 22.69
C ASP A 208 -34.70 -16.36 21.81
N ILE A 209 -33.37 -16.20 21.75
CA ILE A 209 -32.49 -17.16 21.06
C ILE A 209 -32.35 -18.44 21.87
N ALA A 210 -32.29 -18.35 23.21
CA ALA A 210 -32.31 -19.53 24.07
C ALA A 210 -33.59 -20.37 23.86
N VAL A 211 -34.76 -19.72 23.84
CA VAL A 211 -36.03 -20.39 23.53
C VAL A 211 -35.98 -21.05 22.15
N LEU A 212 -35.46 -20.36 21.14
CA LEU A 212 -35.32 -20.88 19.78
C LEU A 212 -34.39 -22.11 19.72
N ALA A 213 -33.26 -22.07 20.41
CA ALA A 213 -32.30 -23.18 20.49
C ALA A 213 -32.88 -24.40 21.21
N TYR A 214 -33.61 -24.16 22.30
CA TYR A 214 -34.25 -25.24 23.06
C TYR A 214 -35.43 -25.86 22.31
N GLU A 215 -36.26 -25.05 21.63
CA GLU A 215 -37.29 -25.54 20.71
C GLU A 215 -36.66 -26.41 19.62
N TYR A 216 -35.53 -25.97 19.04
CA TYR A 216 -34.83 -26.72 18.01
C TYR A 216 -34.40 -28.11 18.49
N VAL A 217 -33.78 -28.21 19.67
CA VAL A 217 -33.38 -29.51 20.24
C VAL A 217 -34.60 -30.40 20.49
N LEU A 218 -35.64 -29.85 21.15
CA LEU A 218 -36.85 -30.60 21.49
C LEU A 218 -37.62 -31.14 20.26
N ASP A 219 -37.52 -30.45 19.13
CA ASP A 219 -38.14 -30.87 17.86
C ASP A 219 -37.27 -31.88 17.09
N HIS A 220 -35.97 -31.99 17.39
CA HIS A 220 -35.07 -32.97 16.79
C HIS A 220 -34.97 -34.27 17.61
N ASP A 221 -35.03 -34.18 18.93
CA ASP A 221 -34.99 -35.32 19.85
C ASP A 221 -36.36 -35.99 20.00
N LEU A 222 -36.81 -36.58 18.89
CA LEU A 222 -38.12 -37.22 18.81
C LEU A 222 -38.18 -38.53 19.60
N TYR A 223 -39.15 -38.66 20.50
CA TYR A 223 -39.48 -39.91 21.16
C TYR A 223 -40.45 -40.74 20.31
N ARG A 224 -39.96 -41.88 19.78
CA ARG A 224 -40.73 -42.77 18.89
C ARG A 224 -41.28 -42.06 17.63
N GLY A 225 -40.53 -41.08 17.11
CA GLY A 225 -40.90 -40.31 15.92
C GLY A 225 -41.96 -39.24 16.17
N CYS A 226 -42.18 -38.85 17.43
CA CYS A 226 -43.07 -37.76 17.82
C CYS A 226 -42.34 -36.85 18.82
N ALA A 227 -42.74 -35.58 18.90
CA ALA A 227 -42.21 -34.65 19.87
C ALA A 227 -42.51 -35.14 21.30
N ASP A 228 -41.51 -35.07 22.19
CA ASP A 228 -41.67 -35.40 23.60
C ASP A 228 -42.29 -34.20 24.35
N VAL A 229 -43.60 -34.26 24.58
CA VAL A 229 -44.44 -33.17 25.09
C VAL A 229 -44.96 -33.47 26.50
N ASP A 230 -45.26 -32.42 27.27
CA ASP A 230 -45.80 -32.59 28.62
C ASP A 230 -47.31 -32.86 28.63
N ARG A 231 -47.67 -34.13 28.39
CA ARG A 231 -49.07 -34.57 28.39
C ARG A 231 -49.75 -34.46 29.75
N TYR A 232 -49.00 -34.40 30.84
CA TYR A 232 -49.53 -34.34 32.20
C TYR A 232 -49.90 -32.92 32.61
N ALA A 233 -49.56 -31.92 31.81
CA ALA A 233 -49.96 -30.54 32.04
C ALA A 233 -51.44 -30.24 31.68
N ILE A 234 -52.17 -31.20 31.10
CA ILE A 234 -53.59 -31.10 30.75
C ILE A 234 -54.39 -31.99 31.71
N ASP A 235 -54.85 -31.43 32.84
CA ASP A 235 -55.59 -32.17 33.87
C ASP A 235 -57.01 -32.58 33.42
N GLU A 236 -57.54 -31.89 32.40
CA GLU A 236 -58.87 -32.14 31.85
C GLU A 236 -58.95 -33.41 30.99
N LEU A 237 -57.81 -34.01 30.62
CA LEU A 237 -57.72 -35.21 29.79
C LEU A 237 -56.87 -36.29 30.46
N ASP A 238 -57.12 -37.57 30.13
CA ASP A 238 -56.16 -38.61 30.44
C ASP A 238 -54.94 -38.45 29.49
N PRO A 239 -53.69 -38.50 29.98
CA PRO A 239 -52.48 -38.39 29.15
C PRO A 239 -52.44 -39.35 27.94
N ILE A 240 -53.14 -40.49 28.00
CA ILE A 240 -53.22 -41.42 26.87
C ILE A 240 -54.11 -40.91 25.72
N ASP A 241 -55.05 -40.03 26.02
CA ASP A 241 -55.98 -39.43 25.05
C ASP A 241 -55.40 -38.21 24.34
N VAL A 242 -54.29 -37.66 24.86
CA VAL A 242 -53.54 -36.59 24.21
C VAL A 242 -52.91 -37.11 22.91
N PRO A 243 -53.16 -36.46 21.75
CA PRO A 243 -52.59 -36.87 20.47
C PRO A 243 -51.05 -36.87 20.45
N ASN A 244 -50.47 -37.48 19.43
CA ASN A 244 -49.06 -37.31 19.12
C ASN A 244 -48.88 -36.06 18.25
N PHE A 245 -47.78 -35.35 18.45
CA PHE A 245 -47.42 -34.13 17.71
C PHE A 245 -46.05 -34.30 17.08
N SER A 246 -45.80 -33.59 15.98
CA SER A 246 -44.49 -33.60 15.31
C SER A 246 -43.56 -32.53 15.87
N THR A 247 -44.12 -31.44 16.41
CA THR A 247 -43.36 -30.33 17.00
C THR A 247 -43.95 -29.88 18.33
N GLN A 248 -43.12 -29.24 19.15
CA GLN A 248 -43.53 -28.59 20.40
C GLN A 248 -44.56 -27.48 20.14
N ARG A 249 -44.46 -26.79 19.00
CA ARG A 249 -45.40 -25.74 18.59
C ARG A 249 -46.81 -26.27 18.35
N GLU A 250 -46.93 -27.39 17.64
CA GLU A 250 -48.22 -28.03 17.38
C GLU A 250 -48.91 -28.45 18.69
N PHE A 251 -48.15 -29.03 19.62
CA PHE A 251 -48.67 -29.39 20.93
C PHE A 251 -49.12 -28.16 21.72
N TYR A 252 -48.32 -27.10 21.77
CA TYR A 252 -48.71 -25.89 22.50
C TYR A 252 -50.02 -25.28 21.97
N GLU A 253 -50.18 -25.21 20.65
CA GLU A 253 -51.42 -24.68 20.06
C GLU A 253 -52.65 -25.54 20.37
N TYR A 254 -52.46 -26.86 20.51
CA TYR A 254 -53.49 -27.75 21.01
C TYR A 254 -53.73 -27.57 22.52
N ALA A 255 -52.68 -27.41 23.31
CA ALA A 255 -52.73 -27.43 24.78
C ALA A 255 -53.24 -26.11 25.38
N ARG A 256 -52.99 -24.97 24.73
CA ARG A 256 -53.42 -23.64 25.18
C ARG A 256 -54.94 -23.41 25.22
N GLN A 257 -55.75 -24.38 24.79
CA GLN A 257 -57.21 -24.32 24.95
C GLN A 257 -57.68 -24.86 26.32
N PHE A 258 -56.79 -25.51 27.08
CA PHE A 258 -57.06 -26.09 28.39
C PHE A 258 -56.59 -25.15 29.49
N ASP A 259 -57.38 -25.05 30.56
CA ASP A 259 -57.12 -24.08 31.62
C ASP A 259 -55.91 -24.51 32.45
N SER A 260 -55.75 -25.81 32.75
CA SER A 260 -54.61 -26.31 33.55
C SER A 260 -53.26 -26.03 32.89
N PHE A 261 -53.17 -26.22 31.57
CA PHE A 261 -51.95 -25.97 30.81
C PHE A 261 -51.58 -24.47 30.83
N ASN A 262 -52.58 -23.61 30.66
CA ASN A 262 -52.40 -22.16 30.72
C ASN A 262 -52.04 -21.67 32.12
N GLU A 263 -52.58 -22.29 33.18
CA GLU A 263 -52.19 -22.00 34.56
C GLU A 263 -50.73 -22.38 34.84
N GLN A 264 -50.26 -23.49 34.27
CA GLN A 264 -48.89 -23.97 34.47
C GLN A 264 -47.84 -23.16 33.71
N TYR A 265 -48.04 -22.94 32.40
CA TYR A 265 -47.02 -22.31 31.55
C TYR A 265 -47.38 -20.88 31.15
N GLY A 266 -48.64 -20.65 30.76
CA GLY A 266 -49.19 -19.35 30.34
C GLY A 266 -48.68 -18.81 29.01
N THR A 267 -47.41 -19.03 28.67
CA THR A 267 -46.79 -18.58 27.40
C THR A 267 -45.92 -19.67 26.77
N TYR A 268 -45.66 -19.54 25.47
CA TYR A 268 -44.92 -20.54 24.71
C TYR A 268 -43.45 -20.66 25.16
N ASP A 269 -42.79 -19.54 25.39
CA ASP A 269 -41.42 -19.48 25.89
C ASP A 269 -41.28 -20.21 27.22
N ARG A 270 -42.21 -19.99 28.17
CA ARG A 270 -42.22 -20.69 29.46
C ARG A 270 -42.40 -22.18 29.31
N TYR A 271 -43.27 -22.61 28.39
CA TYR A 271 -43.45 -24.02 28.07
C TYR A 271 -42.14 -24.65 27.55
N ILE A 272 -41.49 -24.04 26.56
CA ILE A 272 -40.24 -24.54 25.99
C ILE A 272 -39.12 -24.59 27.02
N MET A 273 -38.92 -23.52 27.79
CA MET A 273 -37.89 -23.47 28.82
C MET A 273 -38.10 -24.57 29.88
N ALA A 274 -39.34 -24.73 30.36
CA ALA A 274 -39.65 -25.75 31.36
C ALA A 274 -39.52 -27.17 30.79
N ARG A 275 -39.96 -27.40 29.54
CA ARG A 275 -39.85 -28.71 28.90
C ARG A 275 -38.40 -29.11 28.67
N TYR A 276 -37.58 -28.19 28.15
CA TYR A 276 -36.16 -28.42 27.94
C TYR A 276 -35.45 -28.75 29.26
N GLN A 277 -35.67 -27.95 30.31
CA GLN A 277 -35.10 -28.20 31.63
C GLN A 277 -35.55 -29.54 32.23
N PHE A 278 -36.79 -29.95 32.00
CA PHE A 278 -37.29 -31.24 32.47
C PHE A 278 -36.61 -32.42 31.77
N ILE A 279 -36.44 -32.37 30.45
CA ILE A 279 -35.82 -33.46 29.68
C ILE A 279 -34.32 -33.51 29.92
N TYR A 280 -33.64 -32.36 29.94
CA TYR A 280 -32.19 -32.26 30.01
C TYR A 280 -31.67 -31.72 31.35
N GLU A 281 -32.34 -32.06 32.46
CA GLU A 281 -32.00 -31.60 33.83
C GLU A 281 -30.50 -31.74 34.16
N TYR A 282 -29.84 -32.78 33.61
CA TYR A 282 -28.44 -33.10 33.85
C TYR A 282 -27.50 -32.77 32.66
N SER A 283 -28.03 -32.27 31.53
CA SER A 283 -27.28 -31.95 30.31
C SER A 283 -27.86 -30.68 29.65
N LEU A 284 -27.88 -29.57 30.39
CA LEU A 284 -28.42 -28.28 29.90
C LEU A 284 -27.65 -27.70 28.70
N LEU A 285 -26.61 -28.39 28.22
CA LEU A 285 -25.78 -28.02 27.08
C LEU A 285 -26.12 -28.86 25.83
N GLU A 286 -27.23 -29.60 25.81
CA GLU A 286 -27.58 -30.44 24.64
C GLU A 286 -27.70 -29.63 23.34
N TYR A 287 -28.04 -28.34 23.45
CA TYR A 287 -28.06 -27.42 22.31
C TYR A 287 -26.69 -27.27 21.63
N GLN A 288 -25.57 -27.51 22.34
CA GLN A 288 -24.23 -27.51 21.77
C GLN A 288 -24.01 -28.67 20.80
N HIS A 289 -24.73 -29.79 20.96
CA HIS A 289 -24.65 -30.92 20.03
C HIS A 289 -25.20 -30.55 18.65
N TYR A 290 -26.24 -29.71 18.64
CA TYR A 290 -26.92 -29.23 17.44
C TYR A 290 -26.40 -27.88 16.95
N ALA A 291 -25.31 -27.34 17.52
CA ALA A 291 -24.91 -25.95 17.26
C ALA A 291 -24.68 -25.66 15.77
N ASN A 292 -24.09 -26.60 15.03
CA ASN A 292 -23.85 -26.45 13.60
C ASN A 292 -25.16 -26.45 12.80
N GLU A 293 -26.03 -27.46 12.96
CA GLU A 293 -27.31 -27.48 12.24
C GLU A 293 -28.21 -26.32 12.64
N PHE A 294 -28.26 -25.98 13.93
CA PHE A 294 -29.03 -24.86 14.47
C PHE A 294 -28.61 -23.54 13.82
N MET A 295 -27.31 -23.24 13.79
CA MET A 295 -26.83 -22.01 13.17
C MET A 295 -27.16 -21.97 11.68
N ASN A 296 -26.94 -23.06 10.94
CA ASN A 296 -27.25 -23.13 9.51
C ASN A 296 -28.76 -22.93 9.23
N ASP A 297 -29.63 -23.55 10.03
CA ASP A 297 -31.07 -23.49 9.83
C ASP A 297 -31.71 -22.21 10.35
N LYS A 298 -31.13 -21.59 11.39
CA LYS A 298 -31.76 -20.51 12.15
C LYS A 298 -31.03 -19.16 12.10
N LEU A 299 -29.95 -19.02 11.33
CA LEU A 299 -29.20 -17.76 11.22
C LEU A 299 -30.09 -16.54 10.92
N GLU A 300 -31.04 -16.66 9.98
CA GLU A 300 -31.95 -15.56 9.63
C GLU A 300 -32.87 -15.18 10.80
N ALA A 301 -33.39 -16.18 11.52
CA ALA A 301 -34.24 -15.96 12.69
C ALA A 301 -33.44 -15.34 13.85
N ILE A 302 -32.21 -15.81 14.07
CA ILE A 302 -31.27 -15.24 15.04
C ILE A 302 -31.03 -13.76 14.73
N ASN A 303 -30.68 -13.42 13.48
CA ASN A 303 -30.44 -12.03 13.09
C ASN A 303 -31.70 -11.17 13.16
N THR A 304 -32.88 -11.73 12.90
CA THR A 304 -34.16 -11.03 13.13
C THR A 304 -34.33 -10.66 14.60
N ILE A 305 -34.04 -11.58 15.53
CA ILE A 305 -34.11 -11.32 16.97
C ILE A 305 -33.07 -10.28 17.38
N LEU A 306 -31.82 -10.43 16.95
CA LEU A 306 -30.73 -9.51 17.27
C LEU A 306 -31.00 -8.08 16.77
N SER A 307 -31.64 -7.94 15.60
CA SER A 307 -32.00 -6.63 15.03
C SER A 307 -32.93 -5.80 15.93
N MET A 308 -33.69 -6.44 16.82
CA MET A 308 -34.55 -5.73 17.78
C MET A 308 -33.74 -4.97 18.85
N GLN A 309 -32.45 -5.26 18.95
CA GLN A 309 -31.49 -4.62 19.85
C GLN A 309 -30.33 -3.96 19.08
N ASP A 310 -30.55 -3.62 17.80
CA ASP A 310 -29.56 -3.00 16.92
C ASP A 310 -28.25 -3.82 16.78
N LYS A 311 -28.36 -5.15 16.84
CA LYS A 311 -27.26 -6.10 16.64
C LYS A 311 -27.43 -6.94 15.37
N GLU A 312 -26.31 -7.37 14.81
CA GLU A 312 -26.25 -8.33 13.71
C GLU A 312 -25.12 -9.34 13.98
N LEU A 313 -25.40 -10.63 13.89
CA LEU A 313 -24.37 -11.66 13.88
C LEU A 313 -23.79 -11.76 12.47
N ILE A 314 -22.50 -11.46 12.35
CA ILE A 314 -21.71 -11.66 11.14
C ILE A 314 -20.98 -12.99 11.25
N TRP A 315 -21.13 -13.83 10.24
CA TRP A 315 -20.41 -15.08 10.07
C TRP A 315 -19.51 -14.97 8.84
N HIS A 316 -18.24 -15.34 8.97
CA HIS A 316 -17.24 -15.21 7.93
C HIS A 316 -16.30 -16.41 7.91
N GLU A 317 -16.02 -16.95 6.73
CA GLU A 317 -15.10 -18.07 6.54
C GLU A 317 -13.77 -17.56 5.98
N VAL A 318 -12.69 -17.81 6.71
CA VAL A 318 -11.32 -17.47 6.31
C VAL A 318 -10.63 -18.73 5.81
N VAL A 319 -10.12 -18.71 4.59
CA VAL A 319 -9.39 -19.83 3.99
C VAL A 319 -7.89 -19.65 4.22
N GLY A 320 -7.20 -20.71 4.66
CA GLY A 320 -5.77 -20.77 4.89
C GLY A 320 -4.94 -21.21 3.68
N TYR A 321 -3.64 -21.40 3.89
CA TYR A 321 -2.70 -21.71 2.81
C TYR A 321 -2.62 -23.21 2.48
N SER A 322 -2.85 -24.07 3.47
CA SER A 322 -2.83 -25.52 3.26
C SER A 322 -4.21 -26.04 2.84
N GLN A 323 -4.22 -27.16 2.11
CA GLN A 323 -5.47 -27.77 1.70
C GLN A 323 -6.36 -28.12 2.89
N GLY A 324 -7.55 -27.53 2.92
CA GLY A 324 -8.55 -27.77 3.98
C GLY A 324 -8.37 -26.91 5.22
N GLU A 325 -7.39 -26.01 5.27
CA GLU A 325 -7.33 -24.99 6.34
C GLU A 325 -8.40 -23.94 6.07
N HIS A 326 -9.37 -23.86 6.98
CA HIS A 326 -10.38 -22.83 7.02
C HIS A 326 -10.74 -22.57 8.47
N TRP A 327 -11.10 -21.33 8.78
CA TRP A 327 -11.57 -20.91 10.08
C TRP A 327 -12.91 -20.21 9.92
N GLU A 328 -13.86 -20.61 10.74
CA GLU A 328 -15.15 -19.95 10.82
C GLU A 328 -15.10 -18.93 11.94
N LEU A 329 -15.21 -17.66 11.56
CA LEU A 329 -15.18 -16.52 12.46
C LEU A 329 -16.58 -15.93 12.61
N ALA A 330 -16.86 -15.42 13.79
CA ALA A 330 -18.14 -14.81 14.11
C ALA A 330 -17.95 -13.56 14.95
N TYR A 331 -18.72 -12.53 14.63
CA TYR A 331 -18.66 -11.23 15.28
C TYR A 331 -20.06 -10.69 15.51
N LEU A 332 -20.31 -10.19 16.70
CA LEU A 332 -21.58 -9.57 17.07
C LEU A 332 -21.52 -8.06 16.83
N ARG A 333 -21.90 -7.67 15.63
CA ARG A 333 -21.85 -6.28 15.17
C ARG A 333 -22.88 -5.42 15.89
N ASP A 334 -22.46 -4.24 16.32
CA ASP A 334 -23.35 -3.15 16.71
C ASP A 334 -23.67 -2.29 15.48
N ILE A 335 -24.94 -2.29 15.05
CA ILE A 335 -25.36 -1.63 13.80
C ILE A 335 -25.15 -0.12 13.87
N GLU A 336 -25.18 0.48 15.07
CA GLU A 336 -25.02 1.92 15.24
C GLU A 336 -23.54 2.36 15.27
N GLN A 337 -22.61 1.46 15.59
CA GLN A 337 -21.20 1.81 15.82
C GLN A 337 -20.29 1.50 14.64
N GLU A 338 -20.58 0.44 13.88
CA GLU A 338 -19.71 -0.05 12.82
C GLU A 338 -20.53 -0.56 11.63
N THR A 339 -19.96 -0.49 10.44
CA THR A 339 -20.54 -1.01 9.21
C THR A 339 -20.26 -2.50 9.03
N ARG A 340 -21.06 -3.18 8.22
CA ARG A 340 -20.83 -4.59 7.91
C ARG A 340 -19.53 -4.82 7.16
N GLU A 341 -19.16 -3.89 6.29
CA GLU A 341 -17.92 -3.95 5.51
C GLU A 341 -16.70 -3.84 6.43
N GLU A 342 -16.69 -2.91 7.38
CA GLU A 342 -15.63 -2.78 8.40
C GLU A 342 -15.46 -4.06 9.24
N VAL A 343 -16.56 -4.71 9.62
CA VAL A 343 -16.50 -5.98 10.37
C VAL A 343 -15.94 -7.12 9.53
N LEU A 344 -16.41 -7.27 8.28
CA LEU A 344 -15.91 -8.31 7.38
C LEU A 344 -14.43 -8.14 7.08
N ASP A 345 -14.02 -6.90 6.87
CA ASP A 345 -12.64 -6.51 6.66
C ASP A 345 -11.77 -6.79 7.90
N TYR A 346 -12.23 -6.47 9.10
CA TYR A 346 -11.59 -6.89 10.36
C TYR A 346 -11.44 -8.42 10.47
N LEU A 347 -12.50 -9.17 10.19
CA LEU A 347 -12.49 -10.63 10.28
C LEU A 347 -11.53 -11.26 9.26
N GLU A 348 -11.43 -10.71 8.04
CA GLU A 348 -10.55 -11.23 7.00
C GLU A 348 -9.09 -10.81 7.20
N HIS A 349 -8.85 -9.51 7.37
CA HIS A 349 -7.51 -8.90 7.26
C HIS A 349 -6.84 -8.62 8.61
N GLU A 350 -7.55 -8.72 9.74
CA GLU A 350 -6.92 -8.68 11.07
C GLU A 350 -6.96 -10.08 11.70
N VAL A 351 -8.15 -10.61 12.01
CA VAL A 351 -8.27 -11.93 12.70
C VAL A 351 -7.87 -13.08 11.80
N GLY A 352 -8.38 -13.11 10.56
CA GLY A 352 -8.07 -14.13 9.58
C GLY A 352 -6.60 -14.15 9.21
N ALA A 353 -6.02 -12.97 8.94
CA ALA A 353 -4.59 -12.80 8.71
C ALA A 353 -3.74 -13.29 9.90
N TYR A 354 -4.17 -13.03 11.14
CA TYR A 354 -3.48 -13.52 12.33
C TYR A 354 -3.49 -15.06 12.39
N TYR A 355 -4.63 -15.69 12.14
CA TYR A 355 -4.75 -17.16 12.16
C TYR A 355 -3.97 -17.82 11.01
N ARG A 356 -3.88 -17.15 9.86
CA ARG A 356 -3.04 -17.57 8.72
C ARG A 356 -1.55 -17.38 8.97
N GLY A 357 -1.16 -16.52 9.90
CA GLY A 357 0.22 -16.08 10.09
C GLY A 357 0.70 -15.08 9.03
N SER A 358 -0.23 -14.36 8.38
CA SER A 358 0.06 -13.32 7.39
C SER A 358 -0.06 -11.90 7.93
N LEU A 359 -0.62 -11.73 9.13
CA LEU A 359 -0.67 -10.43 9.81
C LEU A 359 0.74 -10.00 10.19
N THR A 360 1.12 -8.79 9.78
CA THR A 360 2.44 -8.21 10.07
C THR A 360 2.32 -6.79 10.61
N GLU A 361 3.46 -6.21 10.98
CA GLU A 361 3.58 -4.88 11.58
C GLU A 361 4.15 -3.84 10.60
N LEU A 362 3.56 -2.65 10.67
CA LEU A 362 4.12 -1.40 10.16
C LEU A 362 4.59 -0.58 11.34
N ALA A 363 5.89 -0.30 11.41
CA ALA A 363 6.50 0.43 12.51
C ALA A 363 7.08 1.77 12.02
N VAL A 364 6.72 2.85 12.69
CA VAL A 364 7.35 4.16 12.51
C VAL A 364 8.57 4.25 13.44
N ILE A 365 9.74 4.52 12.85
CA ILE A 365 11.01 4.57 13.56
C ILE A 365 11.72 5.89 13.25
N LYS A 366 12.16 6.60 14.28
CA LYS A 366 13.01 7.79 14.12
C LYS A 366 14.44 7.42 13.75
N PHE A 367 15.07 8.28 12.96
CA PHE A 367 16.46 8.15 12.58
C PHE A 367 17.39 8.12 13.79
N GLU A 368 17.09 8.86 14.85
CA GLU A 368 17.89 8.87 16.09
C GLU A 368 17.90 7.52 16.83
N ASN A 369 16.91 6.66 16.58
CA ASN A 369 16.81 5.33 17.17
C ASN A 369 17.69 4.28 16.48
N ILE A 370 18.37 4.65 15.39
CA ILE A 370 19.21 3.78 14.58
C ILE A 370 20.65 4.30 14.63
N ASP A 371 21.47 3.61 15.42
CA ASP A 371 22.89 3.89 15.59
C ASP A 371 23.71 2.97 14.66
N MET A 372 24.65 3.53 13.91
CA MET A 372 25.46 2.79 12.93
C MET A 372 26.42 1.75 13.52
N GLU A 373 26.79 1.89 14.80
CA GLU A 373 27.69 0.96 15.48
C GLU A 373 26.94 0.01 16.41
N LYS A 374 25.82 0.46 16.97
CA LYS A 374 25.04 -0.28 17.99
C LYS A 374 23.74 -0.89 17.44
N GLY A 375 23.36 -0.51 16.23
CA GLY A 375 22.14 -0.93 15.57
C GLY A 375 20.89 -0.21 16.05
N PHE A 376 19.73 -0.74 15.66
CA PHE A 376 18.42 -0.27 16.10
C PHE A 376 18.21 -0.51 17.60
N ASN A 377 17.79 0.53 18.33
CA ASN A 377 17.64 0.48 19.78
C ASN A 377 16.32 -0.17 20.26
N GLY A 378 15.42 -0.53 19.35
CA GLY A 378 14.13 -1.15 19.64
C GLY A 378 12.97 -0.16 19.86
N THR A 379 13.20 1.14 19.81
CA THR A 379 12.17 2.16 20.06
C THR A 379 11.38 2.48 18.79
N GLN A 380 10.07 2.31 18.86
CA GLN A 380 9.12 2.58 17.79
C GLN A 380 8.15 3.68 18.25
N GLU A 381 7.85 4.63 17.37
CA GLU A 381 6.95 5.75 17.69
C GLU A 381 5.48 5.32 17.58
N HIS A 382 5.19 4.49 16.59
CA HIS A 382 3.86 3.99 16.30
C HIS A 382 3.95 2.62 15.62
N VAL A 383 3.00 1.75 15.92
CA VAL A 383 2.87 0.43 15.31
C VAL A 383 1.41 0.24 14.89
N CYS A 384 1.21 -0.22 13.66
CA CYS A 384 -0.08 -0.67 13.16
C CYS A 384 0.05 -2.04 12.47
N HIS A 385 -1.06 -2.78 12.37
CA HIS A 385 -1.07 -4.13 11.80
C HIS A 385 -1.61 -4.12 10.37
N ILE A 386 -1.07 -4.97 9.51
CA ILE A 386 -1.55 -5.09 8.13
C ILE A 386 -1.43 -6.53 7.65
N ASP A 387 -2.41 -6.99 6.86
CA ASP A 387 -2.33 -8.29 6.22
C ASP A 387 -1.31 -8.23 5.08
N GLN A 388 -0.29 -9.09 5.13
CA GLN A 388 0.69 -9.16 4.05
C GLN A 388 0.04 -9.50 2.69
N GLU A 389 -1.08 -10.23 2.68
CA GLU A 389 -1.81 -10.58 1.45
C GLU A 389 -2.31 -9.35 0.69
N GLU A 390 -2.69 -8.28 1.41
CA GLU A 390 -3.10 -7.03 0.80
C GLU A 390 -1.96 -6.34 0.03
N LEU A 391 -0.70 -6.69 0.32
CA LEU A 391 0.50 -6.05 -0.21
C LEU A 391 1.09 -6.75 -1.45
N PHE A 392 0.67 -7.97 -1.79
CA PHE A 392 1.37 -8.78 -2.82
C PHE A 392 1.29 -8.25 -4.25
N PHE A 393 0.24 -7.50 -4.60
CA PHE A 393 -0.01 -7.05 -5.97
C PHE A 393 0.00 -5.53 -6.15
N VAL A 394 0.33 -4.80 -5.09
CA VAL A 394 0.24 -3.34 -5.04
C VAL A 394 1.53 -2.78 -4.44
N ASN A 395 1.76 -1.47 -4.61
CA ASN A 395 2.86 -0.82 -3.92
C ASN A 395 2.57 -0.86 -2.39
N PRO A 396 3.46 -1.44 -1.56
CA PRO A 396 3.20 -1.58 -0.14
C PRO A 396 2.93 -0.26 0.58
N LEU A 397 3.61 0.82 0.18
CA LEU A 397 3.40 2.14 0.78
C LEU A 397 2.02 2.71 0.42
N GLU A 398 1.62 2.61 -0.84
CA GLU A 398 0.30 3.11 -1.29
C GLU A 398 -0.82 2.37 -0.56
N LYS A 399 -0.69 1.04 -0.42
CA LYS A 399 -1.67 0.22 0.28
C LYS A 399 -1.68 0.50 1.79
N ALA A 400 -0.52 0.70 2.40
CA ALA A 400 -0.43 1.10 3.80
C ALA A 400 -1.10 2.46 4.05
N ILE A 401 -0.94 3.43 3.14
CA ILE A 401 -1.60 4.74 3.23
C ILE A 401 -3.11 4.63 3.02
N GLU A 402 -3.57 3.76 2.12
CA GLU A 402 -5.00 3.48 1.93
C GLU A 402 -5.65 2.98 3.22
N ARG A 403 -4.97 2.05 3.91
CA ARG A 403 -5.41 1.47 5.19
C ARG A 403 -5.31 2.47 6.34
N TYR A 404 -4.20 3.22 6.39
CA TYR A 404 -3.87 4.15 7.45
C TYR A 404 -3.55 5.53 6.86
N PRO A 405 -4.57 6.39 6.67
CA PRO A 405 -4.40 7.71 6.06
C PRO A 405 -3.38 8.61 6.77
N ASP A 406 -3.15 8.41 8.06
CA ASP A 406 -2.15 9.15 8.84
C ASP A 406 -0.70 8.89 8.37
N LEU A 407 -0.46 7.80 7.62
CA LEU A 407 0.83 7.49 7.01
C LEU A 407 1.09 8.27 5.71
N ALA A 408 0.17 9.13 5.26
CA ALA A 408 0.32 9.90 4.01
C ALA A 408 1.52 10.88 4.01
N VAL A 409 2.15 11.11 5.17
CA VAL A 409 3.39 11.90 5.29
C VAL A 409 4.59 11.19 4.67
N PHE A 410 4.58 9.85 4.62
CA PHE A 410 5.69 9.06 4.09
C PHE A 410 5.71 9.05 2.56
N GLN A 411 6.91 9.12 2.00
CA GLN A 411 7.16 9.05 0.56
C GLN A 411 8.01 7.83 0.24
N ALA A 412 7.86 7.29 -0.98
CA ALA A 412 8.70 6.20 -1.44
C ALA A 412 10.20 6.56 -1.30
N VAL A 413 11.01 5.58 -0.97
CA VAL A 413 12.44 5.76 -0.69
C VAL A 413 13.13 6.39 -1.92
N GLU A 414 12.84 5.88 -3.11
CA GLU A 414 13.43 6.38 -4.36
C GLU A 414 13.02 7.82 -4.67
N ASP A 415 11.75 8.17 -4.43
CA ASP A 415 11.23 9.52 -4.68
C ASP A 415 11.83 10.54 -3.70
N SER A 416 12.03 10.13 -2.45
CA SER A 416 12.65 10.96 -1.40
C SER A 416 14.11 11.26 -1.73
N GLN A 417 14.87 10.26 -2.20
CA GLN A 417 16.24 10.43 -2.66
C GLN A 417 16.33 11.36 -3.89
N VAL A 418 15.43 11.18 -4.86
CA VAL A 418 15.36 12.05 -6.05
C VAL A 418 14.97 13.49 -5.68
N LYS A 419 14.09 13.71 -4.70
CA LYS A 419 13.76 15.05 -4.20
C LYS A 419 14.95 15.72 -3.53
N LEU A 420 15.70 14.99 -2.70
CA LEU A 420 16.95 15.51 -2.12
C LEU A 420 17.92 15.96 -3.23
N GLU A 421 18.11 15.15 -4.27
CA GLU A 421 19.00 15.49 -5.38
C GLU A 421 18.48 16.67 -6.23
N LYS A 422 17.16 16.81 -6.38
CA LYS A 422 16.53 17.92 -7.13
C LYS A 422 16.56 19.26 -6.40
N SER A 423 16.53 19.27 -5.06
CA SER A 423 16.63 20.51 -4.26
C SER A 423 17.90 21.31 -4.63
N ILE A 424 19.00 20.61 -4.93
CA ILE A 424 20.28 21.16 -5.39
C ILE A 424 20.17 21.84 -6.76
N GLN A 425 19.34 21.31 -7.66
CA GLN A 425 19.19 21.85 -9.01
C GLN A 425 18.37 23.15 -9.02
N GLN A 426 17.48 23.33 -8.04
CA GLN A 426 16.65 24.53 -7.90
C GLN A 426 17.33 25.65 -7.09
N GLU A 427 18.26 25.32 -6.19
CA GLU A 427 19.10 26.31 -5.50
C GLU A 427 20.30 26.79 -6.34
N ALA A 428 20.53 26.21 -7.52
CA ALA A 428 21.40 26.80 -8.52
C ALA A 428 20.74 28.08 -9.08
N PRO A 429 21.36 29.27 -8.99
CA PRO A 429 20.68 30.50 -9.34
C PRO A 429 20.26 30.52 -10.82
N ASP A 430 18.96 30.70 -11.04
CA ASP A 430 18.33 31.05 -12.31
C ASP A 430 18.97 32.32 -12.90
N GLN A 431 20.05 32.17 -13.66
CA GLN A 431 20.61 33.25 -14.48
C GLN A 431 20.10 33.17 -15.91
N HIS A 432 18.80 33.38 -16.11
CA HIS A 432 18.28 33.85 -17.40
C HIS A 432 16.98 34.63 -17.26
N ARG A 433 16.93 35.64 -16.37
CA ARG A 433 16.02 36.77 -16.55
C ARG A 433 16.72 38.08 -16.18
N SER A 434 16.71 38.99 -17.16
CA SER A 434 17.17 40.39 -17.11
C SER A 434 18.60 40.65 -17.60
N LEU A 435 18.76 40.66 -18.93
CA LEU A 435 19.44 41.73 -19.66
C LEU A 435 18.68 42.04 -20.95
#